data_AF-W9RS93-F1
#
_entry.id   AF-W9RS93-F1
#
_cell.length_a   1.000
_cell.length_b   1.000
_cell.length_c   1.000
_cell.angle_alpha   90.00
_cell.angle_beta   90.00
_cell.angle_gamma   90.00
#
_symmetry.space_group_name_H-M   'P 1'
#
loop_
_entity.id
_entity.type
_entity.pdbx_description
1 polymer ?
#
loop_
_entity_poly.entity_id
_entity_poly.type
_entity_poly.pdbx_seq_one_letter_code
_entity_poly.pdbx_strand_id
1 'polypeptide(L)'
;MEVEVKLRLPDSASHQKLSDLLSPFHAKTLFQENVFFDGANAELSSKLAVLRLRFYDENSRCVLSLKAKPAIAAGVSRVEEHEEPFDPALGRACVAEPWRLLAVDSSEIMKRVRGEYGVGEGSGLVCLGGFRNVRAVYDWEGLKLELDETRFDFGTNYELECESLSPESDKELLERFLEKNGIRFRYSDVSKFEIFLRRKLPE
;
A
#
# COMPACT_ATOMS: atom_id res chain seq x y z
N MET A 1 -8.92 6.94 -10.44
CA MET A 1 -7.98 5.83 -10.70
C MET A 1 -6.61 6.34 -10.28
N GLU A 2 -6.01 5.69 -9.30
CA GLU A 2 -4.63 5.96 -8.88
C GLU A 2 -3.68 5.35 -9.91
N VAL A 3 -2.60 6.06 -10.24
CA VAL A 3 -1.56 5.62 -11.16
C VAL A 3 -0.20 5.91 -10.54
N GLU A 4 0.64 4.90 -10.39
CA GLU A 4 1.94 5.03 -9.73
C GLU A 4 3.02 4.23 -10.46
N VAL A 5 4.23 4.78 -10.50
CA VAL A 5 5.44 4.03 -10.85
C VAL A 5 5.88 3.25 -9.62
N LYS A 6 6.21 1.96 -9.76
CA LYS A 6 6.69 1.08 -8.68
C LYS A 6 7.95 0.34 -9.08
N LEU A 7 9.05 0.66 -8.43
CA LEU A 7 10.36 0.04 -8.64
C LEU A 7 10.80 -0.69 -7.37
N ARG A 8 11.17 -1.96 -7.49
CA ARG A 8 11.70 -2.77 -6.39
C ARG A 8 13.22 -2.61 -6.29
N LEU A 9 13.71 -2.32 -5.09
CA LEU A 9 15.13 -2.31 -4.77
C LEU A 9 15.55 -3.69 -4.25
N PRO A 10 16.76 -4.17 -4.55
CA PRO A 10 17.17 -5.54 -4.25
C PRO A 10 17.45 -5.78 -2.77
N ASP A 11 17.89 -4.76 -2.03
CA ASP A 11 18.40 -4.91 -0.67
C ASP A 11 18.42 -3.59 0.11
N SER A 12 18.71 -3.71 1.41
CA SER A 12 18.83 -2.57 2.32
C SER A 12 19.96 -1.61 1.96
N ALA A 13 21.05 -2.09 1.34
CA ALA A 13 22.16 -1.24 0.93
C ALA A 13 21.76 -0.31 -0.22
N SER A 14 21.01 -0.83 -1.19
CA SER A 14 20.44 -0.05 -2.29
C SER A 14 19.41 0.95 -1.79
N HIS A 15 18.55 0.54 -0.85
CA HIS A 15 17.60 1.42 -0.17
C HIS A 15 18.31 2.56 0.59
N GLN A 16 19.32 2.24 1.41
CA GLN A 16 20.07 3.25 2.16
C GLN A 16 20.78 4.22 1.23
N LYS A 17 21.45 3.73 0.18
CA LYS A 17 22.13 4.57 -0.81
C LYS A 17 21.16 5.55 -1.48
N LEU A 18 19.96 5.08 -1.83
CA LEU A 18 18.93 5.95 -2.41
C LEU A 18 18.44 6.98 -1.39
N SER A 19 18.20 6.57 -0.15
CA SER A 19 17.83 7.47 0.95
C SER A 19 18.88 8.57 1.16
N ASP A 20 20.17 8.24 1.10
CA ASP A 20 21.25 9.20 1.27
C ASP A 20 21.27 10.24 0.14
N LEU A 21 21.08 9.78 -1.11
CA LEU A 21 21.00 10.66 -2.29
C LEU A 21 19.79 11.59 -2.26
N LEU A 22 18.66 11.10 -1.75
CA LEU A 22 17.41 11.87 -1.66
C LEU A 22 17.33 12.72 -0.39
N SER A 23 18.26 12.58 0.57
CA SER A 23 18.23 13.29 1.85
C SER A 23 18.04 14.82 1.76
N PRO A 24 18.58 15.56 0.77
CA PRO A 24 18.33 17.00 0.65
C PRO A 24 16.87 17.36 0.31
N PHE A 25 16.09 16.38 -0.15
CA PHE A 25 14.71 16.51 -0.62
C PHE A 25 13.71 15.91 0.36
N HIS A 26 14.17 15.47 1.54
CA HIS A 26 13.31 14.80 2.52
C HIS A 26 12.22 15.75 3.02
N ALA A 27 10.98 15.29 2.91
CA ALA A 27 9.82 16.02 3.40
C ALA A 27 9.34 15.49 4.74
N LYS A 28 9.22 14.15 4.88
CA LYS A 28 8.76 13.49 6.10
C LYS A 28 9.00 11.98 6.08
N THR A 29 8.95 11.37 7.26
CA THR A 29 8.91 9.92 7.42
C THR A 29 7.61 9.52 8.10
N LEU A 30 6.93 8.50 7.58
CA LEU A 30 5.66 7.99 8.06
C LEU A 30 5.81 6.54 8.53
N PHE A 31 5.38 6.25 9.75
CA PHE A 31 5.31 4.88 10.26
C PHE A 31 3.91 4.34 10.03
N GLN A 32 3.80 3.30 9.21
CA GLN A 32 2.52 2.74 8.78
C GLN A 32 2.34 1.33 9.30
N GLU A 33 1.15 1.02 9.79
CA GLU A 33 0.67 -0.34 10.02
C GLU A 33 -0.53 -0.59 9.12
N ASN A 34 -0.42 -1.56 8.21
CA ASN A 34 -1.46 -1.90 7.26
C ASN A 34 -2.14 -3.18 7.72
N VAL A 35 -3.43 -3.13 8.04
CA VAL A 35 -4.25 -4.27 8.45
C VAL A 35 -5.35 -4.50 7.43
N PHE A 36 -5.50 -5.74 6.99
CA PHE A 36 -6.39 -6.11 5.88
C PHE A 36 -7.57 -6.93 6.36
N PHE A 37 -8.67 -6.79 5.63
CA PHE A 37 -9.92 -7.48 5.91
C PHE A 37 -10.47 -8.10 4.63
N ASP A 38 -11.20 -9.19 4.79
CA ASP A 38 -12.00 -9.80 3.72
C ASP A 38 -13.26 -10.40 4.33
N GLY A 39 -14.25 -10.74 3.49
CA GLY A 39 -15.34 -11.58 3.94
C GLY A 39 -14.83 -13.00 4.23
N ALA A 40 -15.55 -13.73 5.07
CA ALA A 40 -15.09 -15.05 5.50
C ALA A 40 -15.03 -16.10 4.37
N ASN A 41 -15.61 -15.82 3.19
CA ASN A 41 -15.51 -16.64 1.99
C ASN A 41 -14.65 -15.99 0.89
N ALA A 42 -13.75 -15.06 1.25
CA ALA A 42 -12.88 -14.38 0.29
C ALA A 42 -13.65 -13.55 -0.76
N GLU A 43 -14.78 -12.95 -0.37
CA GLU A 43 -15.68 -12.19 -1.23
C GLU A 43 -14.99 -10.99 -1.91
N LEU A 44 -14.04 -10.31 -1.24
CA LEU A 44 -13.29 -9.20 -1.82
C LEU A 44 -12.16 -9.71 -2.72
N SER A 45 -11.32 -10.60 -2.20
CA SER A 45 -10.14 -11.07 -2.95
C SER A 45 -10.51 -11.86 -4.22
N SER A 46 -11.61 -12.62 -4.20
CA SER A 46 -12.16 -13.28 -5.40
C SER A 46 -12.59 -12.31 -6.50
N LYS A 47 -12.85 -11.04 -6.15
CA LYS A 47 -13.20 -9.94 -7.05
C LYS A 47 -12.07 -8.92 -7.22
N LEU A 48 -10.83 -9.31 -6.87
CA LEU A 48 -9.64 -8.46 -6.93
C LEU A 48 -9.82 -7.13 -6.19
N ALA A 49 -10.45 -7.18 -5.01
CA ALA A 49 -10.61 -6.05 -4.11
C ALA A 49 -9.89 -6.26 -2.79
N VAL A 50 -9.42 -5.17 -2.19
CA VAL A 50 -8.63 -5.15 -0.97
C VAL A 50 -9.17 -4.07 -0.05
N LEU A 51 -9.69 -4.49 1.10
CA LEU A 51 -10.10 -3.59 2.18
C LEU A 51 -8.97 -3.50 3.21
N ARG A 52 -8.58 -2.27 3.56
CA ARG A 52 -7.45 -2.03 4.45
C ARG A 52 -7.75 -0.88 5.42
N LEU A 53 -7.42 -1.09 6.68
CA LEU A 53 -7.19 -0.02 7.64
C LEU A 53 -5.68 0.24 7.71
N ARG A 54 -5.28 1.49 7.52
CA ARG A 54 -3.89 1.93 7.68
C ARG A 54 -3.78 2.87 8.87
N PHE A 55 -2.98 2.50 9.85
CA PHE A 55 -2.66 3.34 11.00
C PHE A 55 -1.32 4.03 10.78
N TYR A 56 -1.24 5.29 11.21
CA TYR A 56 -0.03 6.09 11.14
C TYR A 56 0.46 6.44 12.54
N ASP A 57 1.78 6.49 12.71
CA ASP A 57 2.51 7.06 13.83
C ASP A 57 1.82 6.76 15.18
N GLU A 58 1.81 5.47 15.54
CA GLU A 58 1.24 4.94 16.79
C GLU A 58 -0.24 5.31 17.04
N ASN A 59 -1.07 5.29 15.99
CA ASN A 59 -2.51 5.58 16.02
C ASN A 59 -2.90 7.06 16.03
N SER A 60 -1.97 7.96 15.70
CA SER A 60 -2.31 9.38 15.52
C SER A 60 -3.34 9.61 14.40
N ARG A 61 -3.37 8.73 13.39
CA ARG A 61 -4.30 8.78 12.26
C ARG A 61 -4.62 7.38 11.77
N CYS A 62 -5.84 7.19 11.27
CA CYS A 62 -6.28 5.98 10.59
C CYS A 62 -6.98 6.33 9.27
N VAL A 63 -6.77 5.51 8.24
CA VAL A 63 -7.40 5.65 6.93
C VAL A 63 -7.99 4.31 6.55
N LEU A 64 -9.27 4.29 6.16
CA LEU A 64 -9.92 3.15 5.54
C LEU A 64 -9.78 3.29 4.03
N SER A 65 -9.35 2.23 3.36
CA SER A 65 -9.17 2.23 1.91
C SER A 65 -9.76 0.96 1.29
N LEU A 66 -10.43 1.12 0.16
CA LEU A 66 -10.84 0.04 -0.73
C LEU A 66 -10.13 0.21 -2.07
N LYS A 67 -9.24 -0.72 -2.39
CA LYS A 67 -8.57 -0.81 -3.70
C LYS A 67 -9.20 -1.94 -4.51
N ALA A 68 -9.51 -1.71 -5.78
CA ALA A 68 -10.14 -2.70 -6.65
C ALA A 68 -9.53 -2.70 -8.06
N LYS A 69 -9.63 -3.84 -8.74
CA LYS A 69 -9.19 -4.05 -10.13
C LYS A 69 -7.74 -3.58 -10.38
N PRO A 70 -6.76 -4.03 -9.56
CA PRO A 70 -5.37 -3.65 -9.77
C PRO A 70 -4.86 -4.18 -11.11
N ALA A 71 -4.09 -3.34 -11.80
CA ALA A 71 -3.31 -3.72 -12.96
C ALA A 71 -1.88 -3.21 -12.78
N ILE A 72 -0.90 -4.12 -12.83
CA ILE A 72 0.53 -3.78 -12.75
C ILE A 72 1.20 -4.32 -14.00
N ALA A 73 1.85 -3.44 -14.75
CA ALA A 73 2.61 -3.82 -15.94
C ALA A 73 3.75 -2.84 -16.16
N ALA A 74 4.94 -3.38 -16.49
CA ALA A 74 6.13 -2.60 -16.84
C ALA A 74 6.46 -1.47 -15.84
N GLY A 75 6.34 -1.77 -14.54
CA GLY A 75 6.66 -0.85 -13.45
C GLY A 75 5.60 0.21 -13.18
N VAL A 76 4.42 0.14 -13.81
CA VAL A 76 3.31 1.08 -13.58
C VAL A 76 2.11 0.33 -13.02
N SER A 77 1.65 0.74 -11.84
CA SER A 77 0.42 0.26 -11.22
C SER A 77 -0.73 1.22 -11.50
N ARG A 78 -1.91 0.64 -11.73
CA ARG A 78 -3.18 1.34 -11.89
C ARG A 78 -4.22 0.65 -11.03
N VAL A 79 -4.94 1.42 -10.22
CA VAL A 79 -5.94 0.86 -9.31
C VAL A 79 -7.12 1.80 -9.09
N GLU A 80 -8.32 1.24 -8.99
CA GLU A 80 -9.46 1.99 -8.47
C GLU A 80 -9.33 2.07 -6.96
N GLU A 81 -9.03 3.26 -6.43
CA GLU A 81 -8.92 3.48 -5.00
C GLU A 81 -9.97 4.47 -4.51
N HIS A 82 -10.55 4.13 -3.36
CA HIS A 82 -11.29 5.05 -2.53
C HIS A 82 -10.70 5.00 -1.12
N GLU A 83 -10.27 6.15 -0.61
CA GLU A 83 -9.82 6.32 0.77
C GLU A 83 -10.74 7.29 1.51
N GLU A 84 -10.97 7.02 2.80
CA GLU A 84 -11.64 7.95 3.71
C GLU A 84 -10.93 7.98 5.08
N PRO A 85 -10.92 9.14 5.76
CA PRO A 85 -10.46 9.20 7.14
C PRO A 85 -11.28 8.26 8.03
N PHE A 86 -10.62 7.58 8.97
CA PHE A 86 -11.27 6.68 9.90
C PHE A 86 -10.82 6.99 11.33
N ASP A 87 -11.73 6.82 12.31
CA ASP A 87 -11.37 7.04 13.71
C ASP A 87 -10.37 5.96 14.17
N PRO A 88 -9.19 6.34 14.70
CA PRO A 88 -8.17 5.36 15.07
C PRO A 88 -8.60 4.40 16.19
N ALA A 89 -9.37 4.87 17.18
CA ALA A 89 -9.81 4.03 18.28
C ALA A 89 -10.83 2.99 17.81
N LEU A 90 -11.81 3.40 17.00
CA LEU A 90 -12.74 2.51 16.32
C LEU A 90 -11.99 1.56 15.38
N GLY A 91 -11.00 2.03 14.64
CA GLY A 91 -10.17 1.20 13.78
C GLY A 91 -9.52 0.06 14.56
N ARG A 92 -8.96 0.32 15.74
CA ARG A 92 -8.41 -0.73 16.62
C ARG A 92 -9.47 -1.68 17.15
N ALA A 93 -10.65 -1.16 17.51
CA ALA A 93 -11.76 -2.01 17.89
C ALA A 93 -12.19 -2.93 16.73
N CYS A 94 -12.20 -2.44 15.48
CA CYS A 94 -12.46 -3.23 14.28
C CYS A 94 -11.38 -4.29 14.03
N VAL A 95 -10.10 -4.00 14.30
CA VAL A 95 -9.04 -5.03 14.19
C VAL A 95 -9.26 -6.16 15.22
N ALA A 96 -9.63 -5.82 16.46
CA ALA A 96 -9.92 -6.79 17.51
C ALA A 96 -11.22 -7.57 17.25
N GLU A 97 -12.23 -6.89 16.69
CA GLU A 97 -13.57 -7.40 16.46
C GLU A 97 -14.07 -6.96 15.06
N PRO A 98 -13.72 -7.69 13.98
CA PRO A 98 -13.97 -7.29 12.59
C PRO A 98 -15.42 -6.97 12.25
N TRP A 99 -16.37 -7.61 12.92
CA TRP A 99 -17.80 -7.34 12.76
C TRP A 99 -18.17 -5.87 13.02
N ARG A 100 -17.42 -5.16 13.86
CA ARG A 100 -17.63 -3.74 14.15
C ARG A 100 -17.47 -2.87 12.90
N LEU A 101 -16.58 -3.25 11.98
CA LEU A 101 -16.36 -2.51 10.74
C LEU A 101 -17.59 -2.60 9.82
N LEU A 102 -18.30 -3.74 9.82
CA LEU A 102 -19.55 -3.90 9.07
C LEU A 102 -20.69 -3.04 9.61
N ALA A 103 -20.64 -2.65 10.89
CA ALA A 103 -21.64 -1.80 11.53
C ALA A 103 -21.42 -0.29 11.28
N VAL A 104 -20.37 0.10 10.57
CA VAL A 104 -20.08 1.52 10.28
C VAL A 104 -20.89 1.95 9.06
N ASP A 105 -22.09 2.48 9.31
CA ASP A 105 -23.01 2.93 8.25
C ASP A 105 -22.73 4.33 7.69
N SER A 106 -21.90 5.12 8.38
CA SER A 106 -21.44 6.42 7.90
C SER A 106 -20.37 6.32 6.81
N SER A 107 -19.75 5.14 6.64
CA SER A 107 -18.67 4.90 5.69
C SER A 107 -19.22 4.59 4.30
N GLU A 108 -18.82 5.37 3.30
CA GLU A 108 -19.18 5.09 1.91
C GLU A 108 -18.43 3.86 1.39
N ILE A 109 -17.19 3.65 1.85
CA ILE A 109 -16.45 2.43 1.55
C ILE A 109 -17.19 1.20 2.07
N MET A 110 -17.67 1.20 3.31
CA MET A 110 -18.36 0.03 3.86
C MET A 110 -19.73 -0.21 3.21
N LYS A 111 -20.43 0.84 2.78
CA LYS A 111 -21.63 0.67 1.93
C LYS A 111 -21.30 -0.05 0.63
N ARG A 112 -20.21 0.31 -0.04
CA ARG A 112 -19.74 -0.37 -1.26
C ARG A 112 -19.31 -1.81 -0.99
N VAL A 113 -18.57 -2.07 0.09
CA VAL A 113 -18.17 -3.42 0.50
C VAL A 113 -19.39 -4.33 0.68
N ARG A 114 -20.45 -3.85 1.32
CA ARG A 114 -21.69 -4.62 1.48
C ARG A 114 -22.46 -4.76 0.17
N GLY A 115 -22.70 -3.66 -0.54
CA GLY A 115 -23.57 -3.63 -1.72
C GLY A 115 -22.95 -4.20 -3.00
N GLU A 116 -21.68 -3.90 -3.30
CA GLU A 116 -20.99 -4.36 -4.51
C GLU A 116 -20.37 -5.75 -4.35
N TYR A 117 -19.91 -6.08 -3.14
CA TYR A 117 -19.16 -7.32 -2.90
C TYR A 117 -19.96 -8.40 -2.18
N GLY A 118 -21.06 -8.05 -1.49
CA GLY A 118 -21.90 -9.00 -0.75
C GLY A 118 -21.35 -9.39 0.62
N VAL A 119 -20.38 -8.64 1.14
CA VAL A 119 -19.76 -8.94 2.44
C VAL A 119 -20.75 -8.65 3.56
N GLY A 120 -20.98 -9.63 4.45
CA GLY A 120 -21.88 -9.51 5.60
C GLY A 120 -23.22 -10.25 5.45
N GLU A 121 -23.53 -10.81 4.28
CA GLU A 121 -24.69 -11.68 4.05
C GLU A 121 -24.44 -13.11 4.60
N GLY A 122 -24.26 -13.24 5.93
CA GLY A 122 -24.27 -14.52 6.66
C GLY A 122 -22.91 -15.07 7.11
N SER A 123 -21.79 -14.62 6.54
CA SER A 123 -20.44 -15.13 6.81
C SER A 123 -19.55 -14.17 7.62
N GLY A 124 -19.92 -12.89 7.68
CA GLY A 124 -19.19 -11.86 8.43
C GLY A 124 -17.89 -11.39 7.76
N LEU A 125 -17.13 -10.58 8.49
CA LEU A 125 -15.82 -10.05 8.09
C LEU A 125 -14.73 -10.70 8.94
N VAL A 126 -13.56 -10.96 8.35
CA VAL A 126 -12.39 -11.46 9.05
C VAL A 126 -11.22 -10.50 8.91
N CYS A 127 -10.38 -10.42 9.95
CA CYS A 127 -9.09 -9.74 9.89
C CYS A 127 -8.05 -10.72 9.35
N LEU A 128 -7.40 -10.37 8.25
CA LEU A 128 -6.35 -11.19 7.64
C LEU A 128 -4.99 -11.00 8.32
N GLY A 129 -4.88 -10.02 9.22
CA GLY A 129 -3.61 -9.53 9.74
C GLY A 129 -3.02 -8.44 8.85
N GLY A 130 -1.71 -8.24 8.94
CA GLY A 130 -1.08 -7.08 8.34
C GLY A 130 0.43 -7.07 8.37
N PHE A 131 1.00 -5.94 7.98
CA PHE A 131 2.44 -5.69 8.00
C PHE A 131 2.74 -4.21 8.30
N ARG A 132 4.00 -3.93 8.63
CA ARG A 132 4.47 -2.57 8.89
C ARG A 132 5.22 -2.04 7.68
N ASN A 133 5.16 -0.74 7.46
CA ASN A 133 5.90 -0.04 6.41
C ASN A 133 6.45 1.26 6.97
N VAL A 134 7.73 1.52 6.74
CA VAL A 134 8.33 2.84 6.97
C VAL A 134 8.42 3.52 5.61
N ARG A 135 7.80 4.68 5.47
CA ARG A 135 7.79 5.45 4.22
C ARG A 135 8.51 6.76 4.41
N ALA A 136 9.62 6.97 3.70
CA ALA A 136 10.23 8.28 3.57
C ALA A 136 9.68 8.97 2.31
N VAL A 137 9.18 10.18 2.46
CA VAL A 137 8.61 10.99 1.38
C VAL A 137 9.60 12.09 1.01
N TYR A 138 9.83 12.25 -0.29
CA TYR A 138 10.75 13.24 -0.85
C TYR A 138 10.06 14.08 -1.93
N ASP A 139 10.36 15.37 -1.96
CA ASP A 139 9.93 16.29 -3.02
C ASP A 139 11.12 16.54 -3.96
N TRP A 140 11.20 15.79 -5.06
CA TRP A 140 12.38 15.72 -5.95
C TRP A 140 11.98 15.94 -7.41
N GLU A 141 12.61 16.91 -8.07
CA GLU A 141 12.37 17.24 -9.51
C GLU A 141 10.88 17.46 -9.84
N GLY A 142 10.11 18.04 -8.91
CA GLY A 142 8.67 18.25 -9.05
C GLY A 142 7.80 17.00 -8.84
N LEU A 143 8.42 15.86 -8.53
CA LEU A 143 7.77 14.61 -8.18
C LEU A 143 7.72 14.39 -6.67
N LYS A 144 6.71 13.65 -6.23
CA LYS A 144 6.62 13.14 -4.85
C LYS A 144 7.04 11.68 -4.84
N LEU A 145 8.22 11.42 -4.30
CA LEU A 145 8.76 10.07 -4.21
C LEU A 145 8.44 9.48 -2.84
N GLU A 146 8.11 8.20 -2.83
CA GLU A 146 7.85 7.42 -1.62
C GLU A 146 8.81 6.23 -1.59
N LEU A 147 9.80 6.31 -0.71
CA LEU A 147 10.75 5.23 -0.49
C LEU A 147 10.27 4.38 0.70
N ASP A 148 9.96 3.12 0.40
CA ASP A 148 9.34 2.19 1.33
C ASP A 148 10.31 1.12 1.81
N GLU A 149 10.28 0.89 3.13
CA GLU A 149 10.79 -0.30 3.79
C GLU A 149 9.61 -1.07 4.40
N THR A 150 9.15 -2.11 3.69
CA THR A 150 8.03 -2.95 4.11
C THR A 150 8.51 -4.17 4.86
N ARG A 151 8.11 -4.28 6.13
CA ARG A 151 8.50 -5.36 7.05
C ARG A 151 7.36 -6.36 7.19
N PHE A 152 7.55 -7.54 6.60
CA PHE A 152 6.72 -8.72 6.81
C PHE A 152 7.38 -9.65 7.84
N ASP A 153 6.62 -10.61 8.38
CA ASP A 153 7.18 -11.63 9.29
C ASP A 153 8.21 -12.55 8.61
N PHE A 154 8.19 -12.63 7.28
CA PHE A 154 9.04 -13.50 6.47
C PHE A 154 10.15 -12.76 5.72
N GLY A 155 10.33 -11.46 5.97
CA GLY A 155 11.40 -10.67 5.38
C GLY A 155 11.02 -9.21 5.11
N THR A 156 11.96 -8.46 4.56
CA THR A 156 11.79 -7.03 4.24
C THR A 156 11.85 -6.82 2.74
N ASN A 157 10.92 -6.03 2.20
CA ASN A 157 10.88 -5.60 0.81
C ASN A 157 11.11 -4.10 0.73
N TYR A 158 11.80 -3.65 -0.31
CA TYR A 158 12.14 -2.24 -0.51
C TYR A 158 11.61 -1.76 -1.86
N GLU A 159 10.88 -0.65 -1.88
CA GLU A 159 10.28 -0.11 -3.09
C GLU A 159 10.44 1.41 -3.16
N LEU A 160 10.60 1.92 -4.38
CA LEU A 160 10.44 3.32 -4.70
C LEU A 160 9.13 3.46 -5.48
N GLU A 161 8.22 4.26 -4.95
CA GLU A 161 6.93 4.59 -5.56
C GLU A 161 6.86 6.06 -5.94
N CYS A 162 6.13 6.38 -7.01
CA CYS A 162 5.83 7.75 -7.42
C CYS A 162 4.45 7.79 -8.07
N GLU A 163 3.48 8.41 -7.40
CA GLU A 163 2.19 8.73 -8.02
C GLU A 163 2.43 9.70 -9.19
N SER A 164 1.84 9.42 -10.35
CA SER A 164 2.17 10.13 -11.59
C SER A 164 0.98 10.27 -12.53
N LEU A 165 0.84 11.49 -13.09
CA LEU A 165 -0.06 11.78 -14.20
C LEU A 165 0.57 11.44 -15.57
N SER A 166 1.89 11.27 -15.60
CA SER A 166 2.70 11.00 -16.80
C SER A 166 3.64 9.81 -16.54
N PRO A 167 3.09 8.61 -16.27
CA PRO A 167 3.86 7.51 -15.68
C PRO A 167 5.04 7.05 -16.52
N GLU A 168 4.94 7.12 -17.85
CA GLU A 168 6.07 6.70 -18.70
C GLU A 168 7.25 7.68 -18.63
N SER A 169 7.01 9.00 -18.65
CA SER A 169 8.09 9.99 -18.55
C SER A 169 8.73 9.99 -17.17
N ASP A 170 7.90 9.88 -16.13
CA ASP A 170 8.37 9.93 -14.75
C ASP A 170 9.12 8.64 -14.40
N LYS A 171 8.64 7.49 -14.90
CA LYS A 171 9.36 6.22 -14.81
C LYS A 171 10.74 6.31 -15.46
N GLU A 172 10.83 6.76 -16.71
CA GLU A 172 12.13 6.91 -17.37
C GLU A 172 13.07 7.86 -16.62
N LEU A 173 12.54 8.94 -16.02
CA LEU A 173 13.33 9.85 -15.20
C LEU A 173 13.89 9.14 -13.96
N LEU A 174 13.08 8.34 -13.28
CA LEU A 174 13.50 7.56 -12.11
C LEU A 174 14.50 6.46 -12.48
N GLU A 175 14.28 5.74 -13.59
CA GLU A 175 15.22 4.73 -14.09
C GLU A 175 16.60 5.34 -14.36
N ARG A 176 16.66 6.44 -15.11
CA ARG A 176 17.92 7.16 -15.38
C ARG A 176 18.60 7.64 -14.10
N PHE A 177 17.83 8.11 -13.13
CA PHE A 177 18.36 8.54 -11.84
C PHE A 177 19.00 7.37 -11.06
N LEU A 178 18.32 6.22 -10.99
CA LEU A 178 18.83 5.02 -10.33
C LEU A 178 20.07 4.47 -11.04
N GLU A 179 20.04 4.36 -12.37
CA GLU A 179 21.15 3.86 -13.18
C GLU A 179 22.40 4.73 -13.06
N LYS A 180 22.25 6.06 -13.19
CA LYS A 180 23.35 7.02 -13.06
C LYS A 180 24.04 6.91 -11.70
N ASN A 181 23.29 6.55 -10.65
CA ASN A 181 23.81 6.38 -9.31
C ASN A 181 24.18 4.93 -8.99
N GLY A 182 24.17 4.02 -9.98
CA GLY A 182 24.53 2.62 -9.80
C GLY A 182 23.66 1.90 -8.76
N ILE A 183 22.37 2.24 -8.71
CA ILE A 183 21.37 1.56 -7.89
C ILE A 183 20.62 0.59 -8.79
N ARG A 184 20.71 -0.71 -8.48
CA ARG A 184 19.95 -1.73 -9.19
C ARG A 184 18.49 -1.67 -8.77
N PHE A 185 17.59 -1.93 -9.70
CA PHE A 185 16.16 -2.05 -9.43
C PHE A 185 15.53 -3.07 -10.38
N ARG A 186 14.28 -3.43 -10.10
CA ARG A 186 13.39 -4.14 -11.01
C ARG A 186 12.03 -3.47 -10.99
N TYR A 187 11.18 -3.75 -11.97
CA TYR A 187 9.78 -3.39 -11.86
C TYR A 187 9.10 -4.24 -10.79
N SER A 188 8.26 -3.61 -9.96
CA SER A 188 7.38 -4.39 -9.10
C SER A 188 6.27 -4.98 -9.96
N ASP A 189 6.14 -6.31 -9.96
CA ASP A 189 5.09 -7.03 -10.71
C ASP A 189 3.91 -7.45 -9.81
N VAL A 190 4.06 -7.29 -8.49
CA VAL A 190 3.09 -7.69 -7.46
C VAL A 190 2.93 -6.59 -6.42
N SER A 191 1.75 -6.48 -5.82
CA SER A 191 1.50 -5.51 -4.75
C SER A 191 2.05 -6.00 -3.40
N LYS A 192 2.29 -5.07 -2.46
CA LYS A 192 2.64 -5.41 -1.06
C LYS A 192 1.62 -6.34 -0.40
N PHE A 193 0.32 -6.18 -0.70
CA PHE A 193 -0.73 -7.07 -0.19
C PHE A 193 -0.62 -8.48 -0.77
N GLU A 194 -0.30 -8.61 -2.05
CA GLU A 194 -0.09 -9.91 -2.68
C GLU A 194 1.15 -10.63 -2.14
N ILE A 195 2.25 -9.89 -1.88
CA ILE A 195 3.43 -10.42 -1.18
C ILE A 195 3.04 -10.94 0.20
N PHE A 196 2.26 -10.16 0.95
CA PHE A 196 1.75 -10.55 2.27
C PHE A 196 0.94 -11.86 2.22
N LEU A 197 -0.03 -11.97 1.31
CA LEU A 197 -0.84 -13.18 1.17
C LEU A 197 -0.01 -14.42 0.79
N ARG A 198 0.96 -14.26 -0.12
CA ARG A 198 1.83 -15.36 -0.58
C ARG A 198 2.85 -15.82 0.48
N ARG A 199 3.06 -15.03 1.53
CA ARG A 199 4.05 -15.27 2.60
C ARG A 199 5.47 -15.56 2.09
N LYS A 200 5.85 -14.98 0.95
CA LYS A 200 7.14 -15.17 0.29
C LYS A 200 7.55 -13.86 -0.39
N LEU A 201 8.81 -13.46 -0.20
CA LEU A 201 9.38 -12.32 -0.92
C LEU A 201 9.47 -12.60 -2.43
N PRO A 202 9.27 -11.59 -3.28
CA PRO A 202 9.38 -11.74 -4.72
C PRO A 202 10.85 -11.91 -5.14
N GLU A 203 11.10 -12.75 -6.14
CA GLU A 203 12.44 -13.07 -6.69
C GLU A 203 13.00 -11.98 -7.59
#